data_AF-A0A7J9HU89-F1
#
_entry.id   AF-A0A7J9HU89-F1
#
_cell.length_a   1.000
_cell.length_b   1.000
_cell.length_c   1.000
_cell.angle_alpha   90.00
_cell.angle_beta   90.00
_cell.angle_gamma   90.00
#
_symmetry.space_group_name_H-M   'P 1'
#
loop_
_entity.id
_entity.type
_entity.pdbx_description
1 polymer ?
#
loop_
_entity_poly.entity_id
_entity_poly.type
_entity_poly.pdbx_seq_one_letter_code
_entity_poly.pdbx_strand_id
1 'polypeptide(L)'
;MAKEINRLNDLETPLITEEQNIVHKSDEYDSYKSSDENGSIFMVLLSTFVAVCGAFEFGTCVGYSAPTQAAIREDLGLSLAEFAMFGSILTIGAMFGAVTSGRIADTIGRKGAMRLSAVFCIAGWLAVYFSKSDVSLDLGRFATGYGIGIFSYVVPIFIAEIAPKNLRGGLTTLNQLLIVIGQSTAFLIGTVISWRELALAGLLPCIVLFVGLCFIPESPRWLAKVGDQKEFHAALRKLRGKDADITEEAEEIQEYIETLQSLPKTTIWDLFQKQYINSVI
;
A
#
# COMPACT_ATOMS: atom_id res chain seq x y z
N MET A 1 -50.69 33.55 -37.43
CA MET A 1 -51.03 32.36 -38.22
C MET A 1 -49.82 31.48 -38.59
N ALA A 2 -48.63 32.02 -38.90
CA ALA A 2 -47.45 31.18 -39.22
C ALA A 2 -46.67 30.63 -38.01
N LYS A 3 -46.85 31.20 -36.80
CA LYS A 3 -46.13 30.79 -35.58
C LYS A 3 -46.78 29.63 -34.80
N GLU A 4 -48.00 29.29 -35.19
CA GLU A 4 -48.84 28.28 -34.52
C GLU A 4 -48.79 26.93 -35.24
N ILE A 5 -48.45 26.95 -36.53
CA ILE A 5 -48.25 25.75 -37.38
C ILE A 5 -46.93 25.05 -37.03
N ASN A 6 -45.88 25.78 -36.63
CA ASN A 6 -44.62 25.16 -36.22
C ASN A 6 -44.69 24.37 -34.90
N ARG A 7 -45.66 24.66 -34.01
CA ARG A 7 -45.84 23.88 -32.77
C ARG A 7 -46.56 22.55 -32.99
N LEU A 8 -47.24 22.39 -34.13
CA LEU A 8 -47.96 21.17 -34.46
C LEU A 8 -47.08 20.13 -35.17
N ASN A 9 -46.00 20.57 -35.84
CA ASN A 9 -45.02 19.66 -36.45
C ASN A 9 -44.04 19.05 -35.43
N ASP A 10 -43.80 19.71 -34.29
CA ASP A 10 -43.00 19.14 -33.18
C ASP A 10 -43.76 18.04 -32.40
N LEU A 11 -45.04 17.80 -32.72
CA LEU A 11 -45.87 16.75 -32.10
C LEU A 11 -46.00 15.49 -32.98
N GLU A 12 -45.44 15.48 -34.21
CA GLU A 12 -45.48 14.33 -35.12
C GLU A 12 -44.30 13.36 -34.95
N THR A 13 -43.26 13.72 -34.20
CA THR A 13 -42.25 12.74 -33.79
C THR A 13 -42.87 11.82 -32.74
N PRO A 14 -42.97 10.50 -32.99
CA PRO A 14 -43.57 9.60 -32.02
C PRO A 14 -42.74 9.67 -30.73
N LEU A 15 -43.37 10.02 -29.61
CA LEU A 15 -42.77 10.06 -28.27
C LEU A 15 -41.97 8.79 -27.93
N ILE A 16 -42.38 7.65 -28.51
CA ILE A 16 -41.70 6.35 -28.39
C ILE A 16 -40.27 6.40 -28.97
N THR A 17 -40.02 7.17 -30.02
CA THR A 17 -38.69 7.31 -30.66
C THR A 17 -37.76 8.18 -29.84
N GLU A 18 -38.29 9.20 -29.15
CA GLU A 18 -37.51 10.00 -28.20
C GLU A 18 -37.23 9.22 -26.91
N GLU A 19 -38.22 8.53 -26.34
CA GLU A 19 -38.01 7.65 -25.18
C GLU A 19 -37.03 6.52 -25.51
N GLN A 20 -37.14 5.87 -26.68
CA GLN A 20 -36.17 4.85 -27.10
C GLN A 20 -34.78 5.44 -27.31
N ASN A 21 -34.64 6.65 -27.86
CA ASN A 21 -33.33 7.31 -27.98
C ASN A 21 -32.76 7.74 -26.63
N ILE A 22 -33.60 8.15 -25.67
CA ILE A 22 -33.19 8.51 -24.30
C ILE A 22 -32.76 7.25 -23.55
N VAL A 23 -33.51 6.16 -23.65
CA VAL A 23 -33.19 4.86 -23.06
C VAL A 23 -31.93 4.26 -23.71
N HIS A 24 -31.78 4.34 -25.04
CA HIS A 24 -30.54 3.89 -25.68
C HIS A 24 -29.35 4.76 -25.29
N LYS A 25 -29.52 6.09 -25.20
CA LYS A 25 -28.46 6.98 -24.70
C LYS A 25 -28.11 6.72 -23.24
N SER A 26 -29.09 6.41 -22.38
CA SER A 26 -28.82 6.09 -20.97
C SER A 26 -28.14 4.73 -20.83
N ASP A 27 -28.57 3.72 -21.60
CA ASP A 27 -27.94 2.40 -21.60
C ASP A 27 -26.50 2.47 -22.16
N GLU A 28 -26.27 3.31 -23.19
CA GLU A 28 -24.94 3.56 -23.73
C GLU A 28 -24.08 4.41 -22.78
N TYR A 29 -24.66 5.38 -22.07
CA TYR A 29 -23.98 6.14 -21.00
C TYR A 29 -23.62 5.28 -19.81
N ASP A 30 -24.51 4.40 -19.34
CA ASP A 30 -24.29 3.49 -18.21
C ASP A 30 -23.31 2.37 -18.59
N SER A 31 -23.33 1.91 -19.85
CA SER A 31 -22.30 1.02 -20.43
C SER A 31 -20.92 1.69 -20.45
N TYR A 32 -20.83 2.96 -20.85
CA TYR A 32 -19.58 3.72 -20.85
C TYR A 32 -19.07 3.99 -19.44
N LYS A 33 -19.97 4.41 -18.54
CA LYS A 33 -19.65 4.71 -17.14
C LYS A 33 -19.18 3.47 -16.39
N SER A 34 -19.84 2.32 -16.59
CA SER A 34 -19.44 1.05 -15.97
C SER A 34 -18.12 0.48 -16.50
N SER A 35 -17.77 0.72 -17.76
CA SER A 35 -16.49 0.25 -18.32
C SER A 35 -15.29 1.12 -17.89
N ASP A 36 -15.45 2.43 -17.77
CA ASP A 36 -14.42 3.34 -17.23
C ASP A 36 -14.28 3.24 -15.70
N GLU A 37 -15.38 3.06 -14.96
CA GLU A 37 -15.39 2.86 -13.51
C GLU A 37 -14.74 1.52 -13.11
N ASN A 38 -14.90 0.48 -13.95
CA ASN A 38 -14.23 -0.82 -13.78
C ASN A 38 -12.70 -0.74 -13.99
N GLY A 39 -12.22 0.03 -14.96
CA GLY A 39 -10.79 0.23 -15.20
C GLY A 39 -10.09 1.02 -14.07
N SER A 40 -10.81 1.97 -13.48
CA SER A 40 -10.41 2.77 -12.33
C SER A 40 -10.25 1.95 -11.05
N ILE A 41 -11.30 1.19 -10.69
CA ILE A 41 -11.28 0.28 -9.54
C ILE A 41 -10.18 -0.77 -9.69
N PHE A 42 -9.97 -1.29 -10.90
CA PHE A 42 -8.90 -2.24 -11.15
C PHE A 42 -7.52 -1.69 -10.77
N MET A 43 -7.20 -0.43 -11.11
CA MET A 43 -5.92 0.17 -10.74
C MET A 43 -5.76 0.36 -9.23
N VAL A 44 -6.82 0.72 -8.52
CA VAL A 44 -6.82 0.81 -7.05
C VAL A 44 -6.61 -0.57 -6.41
N LEU A 45 -7.31 -1.59 -6.92
CA LEU A 45 -7.20 -2.97 -6.45
C LEU A 45 -5.81 -3.55 -6.75
N LEU A 46 -5.26 -3.31 -7.95
CA LEU A 46 -3.91 -3.71 -8.30
C LEU A 46 -2.87 -3.02 -7.40
N SER A 47 -3.02 -1.72 -7.17
CA SER A 47 -2.11 -0.95 -6.32
C SER A 47 -2.18 -1.42 -4.87
N THR A 48 -3.38 -1.74 -4.39
CA THR A 48 -3.59 -2.32 -3.05
C THR A 48 -3.02 -3.73 -2.98
N PHE A 49 -3.26 -4.59 -3.97
CA PHE A 49 -2.70 -5.94 -4.04
C PHE A 49 -1.17 -5.93 -3.96
N VAL A 50 -0.53 -5.10 -4.78
CA VAL A 50 0.93 -4.91 -4.73
C VAL A 50 1.35 -4.41 -3.35
N ALA A 51 0.64 -3.44 -2.77
CA ALA A 51 1.00 -2.90 -1.47
C ALA A 51 0.89 -3.92 -0.33
N VAL A 52 -0.18 -4.72 -0.30
CA VAL A 52 -0.39 -5.72 0.74
C VAL A 52 0.59 -6.90 0.65
N CYS A 53 1.31 -7.09 -0.46
CA CYS A 53 2.46 -8.00 -0.48
C CYS A 53 3.52 -7.60 0.56
N GLY A 54 3.70 -6.30 0.84
CA GLY A 54 4.57 -5.83 1.92
C GLY A 54 4.04 -6.18 3.32
N ALA A 55 2.72 -6.21 3.50
CA ALA A 55 2.08 -6.66 4.74
C ALA A 55 2.19 -8.18 4.92
N PHE A 56 1.98 -8.94 3.84
CA PHE A 56 2.19 -10.39 3.85
C PHE A 56 3.64 -10.72 4.23
N GLU A 57 4.60 -10.02 3.61
CA GLU A 57 6.02 -10.13 3.92
C GLU A 57 6.32 -9.80 5.39
N PHE A 58 5.73 -8.73 5.94
CA PHE A 58 5.82 -8.42 7.36
C PHE A 58 5.39 -9.63 8.20
N GLY A 59 4.24 -10.21 7.88
CA GLY A 59 3.71 -11.40 8.56
C GLY A 59 4.64 -12.61 8.47
N THR A 60 5.12 -12.92 7.27
CA THR A 60 6.04 -14.05 7.04
C THR A 60 7.36 -13.86 7.77
N CYS A 61 7.91 -12.64 7.77
CA CYS A 61 9.07 -12.30 8.57
C CYS A 61 8.82 -12.58 10.06
N VAL A 62 7.74 -12.10 10.66
CA VAL A 62 7.45 -12.35 12.08
C VAL A 62 7.22 -13.84 12.37
N GLY A 63 6.53 -14.56 11.48
CA GLY A 63 6.21 -15.97 11.64
C GLY A 63 7.38 -16.94 11.40
N TYR A 64 8.43 -16.52 10.70
CA TYR A 64 9.52 -17.41 10.27
C TYR A 64 10.30 -18.08 11.41
N SER A 65 10.51 -17.38 12.54
CA SER A 65 11.41 -17.87 13.59
C SER A 65 10.84 -19.08 14.34
N ALA A 66 9.52 -19.17 14.54
CA ALA A 66 8.94 -20.22 15.37
C ALA A 66 9.11 -21.65 14.80
N PRO A 67 8.75 -21.94 13.54
CA PRO A 67 8.90 -23.30 13.00
C PRO A 67 10.35 -23.69 12.71
N THR A 68 11.24 -22.71 12.54
CA THR A 68 12.63 -22.96 12.12
C THR A 68 13.60 -23.17 13.29
N GLN A 69 13.17 -22.92 14.53
CA GLN A 69 14.03 -22.96 15.71
C GLN A 69 14.81 -24.27 15.87
N ALA A 70 14.14 -25.42 15.80
CA ALA A 70 14.81 -26.71 16.00
C ALA A 70 15.82 -26.98 14.88
N ALA A 71 15.39 -26.80 13.63
CA ALA A 71 16.20 -27.09 12.44
C ALA A 71 17.44 -26.17 12.33
N ILE A 72 17.30 -24.87 12.61
CA ILE A 72 18.42 -23.91 12.58
C ILE A 72 19.44 -24.24 13.67
N ARG A 73 18.99 -24.58 14.87
CA ARG A 73 19.88 -24.92 15.99
C ARG A 73 20.64 -26.21 15.75
N GLU A 74 20.02 -27.20 15.12
CA GLU A 74 20.68 -28.46 14.77
C GLU A 74 21.68 -28.28 13.61
N ASP A 75 21.30 -27.56 12.55
CA ASP A 75 22.15 -27.35 11.35
C ASP A 75 23.39 -26.49 11.64
N LEU A 76 23.24 -25.44 12.45
CA LEU A 76 24.30 -24.48 12.75
C LEU A 76 24.95 -24.69 14.13
N GLY A 77 24.47 -25.65 14.92
CA GLY A 77 24.98 -25.93 16.26
C GLY A 77 24.71 -24.81 17.28
N LEU A 78 23.66 -24.02 17.08
CA LEU A 78 23.38 -22.83 17.90
C LEU A 78 22.78 -23.18 19.27
N SER A 79 23.27 -22.47 20.29
CA SER A 79 22.67 -22.43 21.61
C SER A 79 21.27 -21.78 21.59
N LEU A 80 20.51 -21.99 22.67
CA LEU A 80 19.21 -21.33 22.82
C LEU A 80 19.35 -19.81 22.89
N ALA A 81 20.43 -19.30 23.49
CA ALA A 81 20.67 -17.88 23.63
C ALA A 81 20.96 -17.20 22.28
N GLU A 82 21.78 -17.82 21.44
CA GLU A 82 22.05 -17.33 20.07
C GLU A 82 20.78 -17.32 19.22
N PHE A 83 19.96 -18.37 19.31
CA PHE A 83 18.68 -18.37 18.60
C PHE A 83 17.69 -17.31 19.13
N ALA A 84 17.67 -17.05 20.45
CA ALA A 84 16.86 -15.99 21.02
C ALA A 84 17.33 -14.60 20.56
N MET A 85 18.64 -14.42 20.35
CA MET A 85 19.21 -13.23 19.75
C MET A 85 18.72 -13.05 18.31
N PHE A 86 18.79 -14.11 17.49
CA PHE A 86 18.22 -14.14 16.15
C PHE A 86 16.74 -13.73 16.11
N GLY A 87 15.92 -14.25 17.02
CA GLY A 87 14.51 -13.88 17.09
C GLY A 87 14.28 -12.41 17.47
N SER A 88 15.05 -11.90 18.43
CA SER A 88 14.87 -10.54 18.99
C SER A 88 15.50 -9.43 18.14
N ILE A 89 16.58 -9.71 17.39
CA ILE A 89 17.22 -8.68 16.55
C ILE A 89 16.31 -8.18 15.42
N LEU A 90 15.33 -8.99 15.01
CA LEU A 90 14.25 -8.59 14.10
C LEU A 90 13.50 -7.36 14.63
N THR A 91 13.12 -7.36 15.91
CA THR A 91 12.33 -6.27 16.50
C THR A 91 13.18 -5.02 16.70
N ILE A 92 14.48 -5.19 17.01
CA ILE A 92 15.44 -4.09 17.05
C ILE A 92 15.55 -3.44 15.68
N GLY A 93 15.72 -4.23 14.61
CA GLY A 93 15.73 -3.72 13.24
C GLY A 93 14.42 -2.98 12.90
N ALA A 94 13.27 -3.56 13.27
CA ALA A 94 11.97 -2.95 13.03
C ALA A 94 11.78 -1.61 13.76
N MET A 95 12.31 -1.47 14.97
CA MET A 95 12.30 -0.19 15.71
C MET A 95 13.06 0.90 14.93
N PHE A 96 14.26 0.62 14.44
CA PHE A 96 15.01 1.59 13.62
C PHE A 96 14.30 1.89 12.29
N GLY A 97 13.72 0.87 11.65
CA GLY A 97 12.92 1.02 10.45
C GLY A 97 11.71 1.93 10.68
N ALA A 98 10.98 1.72 11.77
CA ALA A 98 9.81 2.51 12.13
C ALA A 98 10.16 3.98 12.41
N VAL A 99 11.23 4.25 13.17
CA VAL A 99 11.67 5.62 13.47
C VAL A 99 12.08 6.38 12.19
N THR A 100 12.70 5.69 11.24
CA THR A 100 13.17 6.31 9.99
C THR A 100 12.08 6.37 8.90
N SER A 101 11.05 5.55 9.00
CA SER A 101 9.99 5.38 7.98
C SER A 101 9.32 6.68 7.55
N GLY A 102 8.93 7.54 8.49
CA GLY A 102 8.26 8.81 8.19
C GLY A 102 9.12 9.77 7.37
N ARG A 103 10.40 9.91 7.72
CA ARG A 103 11.33 10.77 6.96
C ARG A 103 11.60 10.21 5.57
N ILE A 104 11.75 8.90 5.46
CA ILE A 104 11.96 8.21 4.17
C ILE A 104 10.72 8.43 3.29
N ALA A 105 9.52 8.12 3.78
CA ALA A 105 8.28 8.25 3.02
C ALA A 105 7.94 9.69 2.60
N ASP A 106 8.39 10.68 3.37
CA ASP A 106 8.23 12.08 3.02
C ASP A 106 9.25 12.56 1.97
N THR A 107 10.47 12.02 1.97
CA THR A 107 11.55 12.47 1.07
C THR A 107 11.55 11.76 -0.27
N ILE A 108 11.40 10.42 -0.28
CA ILE A 108 11.47 9.61 -1.51
C ILE A 108 10.09 9.11 -1.97
N GLY A 109 9.02 9.50 -1.30
CA GLY A 109 7.66 9.06 -1.58
C GLY A 109 7.31 7.71 -0.97
N ARG A 110 6.02 7.32 -1.11
CA ARG A 110 5.50 6.09 -0.49
C ARG A 110 5.98 4.89 -1.28
N LYS A 111 5.84 4.90 -2.60
CA LYS A 111 6.36 3.85 -3.49
C LYS A 111 7.89 3.75 -3.41
N GLY A 112 8.59 4.87 -3.30
CA GLY A 112 10.04 4.88 -3.06
C GLY A 112 10.43 4.20 -1.75
N ALA A 113 9.74 4.52 -0.66
CA ALA A 113 9.96 3.89 0.64
C ALA A 113 9.68 2.37 0.61
N MET A 114 8.60 1.93 -0.05
CA MET A 114 8.31 0.50 -0.21
C MET A 114 9.38 -0.24 -1.01
N ARG A 115 9.97 0.40 -2.04
CA ARG A 115 11.09 -0.18 -2.80
C ARG A 115 12.33 -0.35 -1.92
N LEU A 116 12.66 0.66 -1.13
CA LEU A 116 13.79 0.60 -0.21
C LEU A 116 13.61 -0.54 0.79
N SER A 117 12.43 -0.65 1.40
CA SER A 117 12.09 -1.76 2.30
C SER A 117 12.22 -3.12 1.63
N ALA A 118 11.70 -3.27 0.41
CA ALA A 118 11.78 -4.52 -0.34
C ALA A 118 13.25 -4.91 -0.60
N VAL A 119 14.13 -3.96 -0.92
CA VAL A 119 15.57 -4.22 -1.09
C VAL A 119 16.21 -4.74 0.20
N PHE A 120 15.90 -4.12 1.34
CA PHE A 120 16.39 -4.59 2.64
C PHE A 120 15.86 -5.99 3.01
N CYS A 121 14.58 -6.27 2.77
CA CYS A 121 14.01 -7.60 2.99
C CYS A 121 14.63 -8.64 2.05
N ILE A 122 14.81 -8.34 0.76
CA ILE A 122 15.47 -9.24 -0.21
C ILE A 122 16.89 -9.55 0.24
N ALA A 123 17.67 -8.53 0.58
CA ALA A 123 19.04 -8.71 1.08
C ALA A 123 19.06 -9.53 2.37
N GLY A 124 18.12 -9.27 3.28
CA GLY A 124 17.98 -10.00 4.54
C GLY A 124 17.64 -11.48 4.34
N TRP A 125 16.67 -11.80 3.49
CA TRP A 125 16.32 -13.19 3.17
C TRP A 125 17.45 -13.95 2.48
N LEU A 126 18.15 -13.29 1.55
CA LEU A 126 19.32 -13.89 0.90
C LEU A 126 20.46 -14.13 1.91
N ALA A 127 20.70 -13.20 2.83
CA ALA A 127 21.68 -13.36 3.90
C ALA A 127 21.31 -14.52 4.84
N VAL A 128 20.03 -14.68 5.19
CA VAL A 128 19.53 -15.84 5.95
C VAL A 128 19.74 -17.13 5.15
N TYR A 129 19.37 -17.16 3.87
CA TYR A 129 19.51 -18.35 3.02
C TYR A 129 20.96 -18.83 2.88
N PHE A 130 21.91 -17.91 2.67
CA PHE A 130 23.33 -18.23 2.51
C PHE A 130 24.09 -18.34 3.84
N SER A 131 23.41 -18.11 4.98
CA SER A 131 24.06 -18.13 6.28
C SER A 131 24.67 -19.50 6.59
N LYS A 132 25.91 -19.45 7.07
CA LYS A 132 26.68 -20.57 7.62
C LYS A 132 27.23 -20.26 9.03
N SER A 133 26.94 -19.06 9.52
CA SER A 133 27.36 -18.54 10.82
C SER A 133 26.18 -17.76 11.42
N ASP A 134 26.11 -17.80 12.74
CA ASP A 134 25.32 -16.95 13.64
C ASP A 134 25.27 -15.47 13.23
N VAL A 135 26.43 -14.83 13.02
CA VAL A 135 26.52 -13.40 12.71
C VAL A 135 25.85 -13.07 11.38
N SER A 136 26.02 -13.91 10.36
CA SER A 136 25.38 -13.72 9.06
C SER A 136 23.86 -13.88 9.15
N LEU A 137 23.41 -14.81 9.99
CA LEU A 137 21.98 -15.06 10.24
C LEU A 137 21.35 -13.85 10.94
N ASP A 138 22.00 -13.34 11.98
CA ASP A 138 21.56 -12.16 12.75
C ASP A 138 21.56 -10.88 11.91
N LEU A 139 22.58 -10.67 11.06
CA LEU A 139 22.64 -9.53 10.16
C LEU A 139 21.51 -9.57 9.12
N GLY A 140 21.26 -10.74 8.54
CA GLY A 140 20.13 -10.94 7.64
C GLY A 140 18.81 -10.64 8.32
N ARG A 141 18.70 -11.04 9.59
CA ARG A 141 17.49 -10.83 10.38
C ARG A 141 17.25 -9.38 10.75
N PHE A 142 18.30 -8.67 11.14
CA PHE A 142 18.27 -7.22 11.33
C PHE A 142 17.83 -6.49 10.06
N ALA A 143 18.35 -6.88 8.89
CA ALA A 143 17.99 -6.27 7.60
C ALA A 143 16.50 -6.50 7.26
N THR A 144 15.99 -7.73 7.42
CA THR A 144 14.54 -7.99 7.27
C THR A 144 13.71 -7.18 8.27
N GLY A 145 14.19 -7.05 9.52
CA GLY A 145 13.58 -6.24 10.57
C GLY A 145 13.42 -4.78 10.16
N TYR A 146 14.50 -4.18 9.66
CA TYR A 146 14.49 -2.81 9.18
C TYR A 146 13.48 -2.59 8.04
N GLY A 147 13.43 -3.51 7.07
CA GLY A 147 12.47 -3.45 5.96
C GLY A 147 11.01 -3.53 6.42
N ILE A 148 10.69 -4.47 7.30
CA ILE A 148 9.33 -4.61 7.84
C ILE A 148 8.94 -3.43 8.75
N GLY A 149 9.91 -2.83 9.46
CA GLY A 149 9.71 -1.61 10.24
C GLY A 149 9.21 -0.46 9.38
N ILE A 150 9.78 -0.28 8.19
CA ILE A 150 9.28 0.72 7.23
C ILE A 150 7.92 0.30 6.66
N PHE A 151 7.71 -0.98 6.33
CA PHE A 151 6.40 -1.45 5.82
C PHE A 151 5.24 -1.16 6.79
N SER A 152 5.48 -1.29 8.10
CA SER A 152 4.45 -1.05 9.12
C SER A 152 3.78 0.32 9.03
N TYR A 153 4.52 1.33 8.56
CA TYR A 153 4.02 2.68 8.36
C TYR A 153 3.56 2.90 6.91
N VAL A 154 4.41 2.55 5.93
CA VAL A 154 4.20 2.98 4.54
C VAL A 154 3.04 2.27 3.86
N VAL A 155 2.87 0.96 4.09
CA VAL A 155 1.83 0.16 3.41
C VAL A 155 0.40 0.64 3.76
N PRO A 156 -0.02 0.75 5.03
CA PRO A 156 -1.37 1.20 5.35
C PRO A 156 -1.62 2.64 4.92
N ILE A 157 -0.60 3.51 4.98
CA ILE A 157 -0.72 4.90 4.53
C ILE A 157 -0.90 4.97 3.02
N PHE A 158 -0.08 4.25 2.27
CA PHE A 158 -0.19 4.21 0.81
C PHE A 158 -1.59 3.74 0.39
N ILE A 159 -2.10 2.67 0.98
CA ILE A 159 -3.45 2.16 0.73
C ILE A 159 -4.50 3.23 1.07
N ALA A 160 -4.38 3.89 2.22
CA ALA A 160 -5.32 4.94 2.61
C ALA A 160 -5.31 6.16 1.69
N GLU A 161 -4.16 6.50 1.10
CA GLU A 161 -3.99 7.64 0.19
C GLU A 161 -4.53 7.35 -1.22
N ILE A 162 -4.46 6.11 -1.71
CA ILE A 162 -5.00 5.72 -3.03
C ILE A 162 -6.48 5.34 -2.98
N ALA A 163 -6.96 4.85 -1.84
CA ALA A 163 -8.30 4.32 -1.69
C ALA A 163 -9.38 5.42 -1.78
N PRO A 164 -10.50 5.15 -2.48
CA PRO A 164 -11.64 6.07 -2.51
C PRO A 164 -12.31 6.14 -1.12
N LYS A 165 -13.00 7.26 -0.85
CA LYS A 165 -13.56 7.59 0.48
C LYS A 165 -14.42 6.45 1.07
N ASN A 166 -15.19 5.75 0.23
CA ASN A 166 -16.10 4.66 0.60
C ASN A 166 -15.41 3.30 0.87
N LEU A 167 -14.25 3.02 0.26
CA LEU A 167 -13.56 1.72 0.41
C LEU A 167 -12.30 1.80 1.30
N ARG A 168 -11.88 3.01 1.69
CA ARG A 168 -10.66 3.24 2.47
C ARG A 168 -10.57 2.37 3.72
N GLY A 169 -11.66 2.26 4.48
CA GLY A 169 -11.70 1.44 5.69
C GLY A 169 -11.43 -0.03 5.39
N GLY A 170 -12.15 -0.61 4.42
CA GLY A 170 -12.00 -2.01 4.03
C GLY A 170 -10.64 -2.34 3.42
N LEU A 171 -10.09 -1.46 2.57
CA LEU A 171 -8.76 -1.70 1.98
C LEU A 171 -7.65 -1.58 3.04
N THR A 172 -7.81 -0.71 4.03
CA THR A 172 -6.84 -0.58 5.12
C THR A 172 -6.88 -1.79 6.05
N THR A 173 -8.05 -2.39 6.31
CA THR A 173 -8.13 -3.62 7.12
C THR A 173 -7.52 -4.84 6.43
N LEU A 174 -7.52 -4.88 5.09
CA LEU A 174 -6.79 -5.91 4.34
C LEU A 174 -5.31 -5.96 4.72
N ASN A 175 -4.67 -4.82 4.96
CA ASN A 175 -3.27 -4.78 5.41
C ASN A 175 -3.05 -5.65 6.66
N GLN A 176 -3.88 -5.46 7.69
CA GLN A 176 -3.78 -6.22 8.93
C GLN A 176 -4.11 -7.70 8.72
N LEU A 177 -5.11 -7.99 7.89
CA LEU A 177 -5.47 -9.37 7.54
C LEU A 177 -4.29 -10.09 6.86
N LEU A 178 -3.63 -9.44 5.90
CA LEU A 178 -2.50 -10.03 5.17
C LEU A 178 -1.29 -10.26 6.06
N ILE A 179 -1.05 -9.44 7.08
CA ILE A 179 -0.02 -9.71 8.10
C ILE A 179 -0.32 -11.03 8.82
N VAL A 180 -1.55 -11.21 9.29
CA VAL A 180 -1.94 -12.44 10.01
C VAL A 180 -1.91 -13.67 9.10
N ILE A 181 -2.35 -13.53 7.85
CA ILE A 181 -2.26 -14.60 6.85
C ILE A 181 -0.79 -14.95 6.58
N GLY A 182 0.08 -13.96 6.33
CA GLY A 182 1.51 -14.19 6.09
C GLY A 182 2.21 -14.89 7.25
N GLN A 183 1.86 -14.52 8.49
CA GLN A 183 2.35 -15.18 9.70
C GLN A 183 1.85 -16.63 9.81
N SER A 184 0.56 -16.86 9.55
CA SER A 184 -0.05 -18.19 9.59
C SER A 184 0.53 -19.10 8.51
N THR A 185 0.73 -18.58 7.30
CA THR A 185 1.38 -19.29 6.19
C THR A 185 2.81 -19.68 6.54
N ALA A 186 3.59 -18.79 7.16
CA ALA A 186 4.94 -19.11 7.60
C ALA A 186 4.98 -20.25 8.62
N PHE A 187 4.04 -20.27 9.57
CA PHE A 187 3.90 -21.37 10.54
C PHE A 187 3.55 -22.69 9.86
N LEU A 188 2.53 -22.70 9.01
CA LEU A 188 2.08 -23.94 8.36
C LEU A 188 3.15 -24.50 7.42
N ILE A 189 3.66 -23.67 6.51
CA ILE A 189 4.65 -24.09 5.51
C ILE A 189 5.96 -24.49 6.22
N GLY A 190 6.38 -23.73 7.23
CA GLY A 190 7.63 -23.98 7.97
C GLY A 190 7.67 -25.31 8.72
N THR A 191 6.52 -25.97 8.95
CA THR A 191 6.51 -27.33 9.53
C THR A 191 6.81 -28.42 8.51
N VAL A 192 6.66 -28.14 7.21
CA VAL A 192 6.76 -29.13 6.13
C VAL A 192 8.06 -28.99 5.35
N ILE A 193 8.61 -27.76 5.24
CA ILE A 193 9.78 -27.46 4.40
C ILE A 193 11.02 -27.11 5.23
N SER A 194 12.19 -27.11 4.59
CA SER A 194 13.43 -26.68 5.25
C SER A 194 13.42 -25.17 5.58
N TRP A 195 14.15 -24.77 6.62
CA TRP A 195 14.28 -23.36 7.01
C TRP A 195 14.89 -22.48 5.90
N ARG A 196 15.77 -23.05 5.07
CA ARG A 196 16.34 -22.34 3.90
C ARG A 196 15.32 -22.16 2.78
N GLU A 197 14.51 -23.18 2.51
CA GLU A 197 13.42 -23.09 1.53
C GLU A 197 12.34 -22.12 2.00
N LEU A 198 12.05 -22.08 3.31
CA LEU A 198 11.15 -21.10 3.90
C LEU A 198 11.67 -19.67 3.76
N ALA A 199 12.99 -19.47 3.82
CA ALA A 199 13.59 -18.16 3.55
C ALA A 199 13.42 -17.74 2.08
N LEU A 200 13.53 -18.68 1.13
CA LEU A 200 13.21 -18.43 -0.29
C LEU A 200 11.71 -18.16 -0.50
N ALA A 201 10.83 -18.82 0.25
CA ALA A 201 9.40 -18.54 0.20
C ALA A 201 9.06 -17.12 0.69
N GLY A 202 9.75 -16.63 1.73
CA GLY A 202 9.66 -15.23 2.18
C GLY A 202 10.21 -14.22 1.17
N LEU A 203 11.18 -14.62 0.34
CA LEU A 203 11.69 -13.76 -0.73
C LEU A 203 10.64 -13.47 -1.82
N LEU A 204 9.72 -14.41 -2.07
CA LEU A 204 8.72 -14.30 -3.13
C LEU A 204 7.81 -13.05 -3.03
N PRO A 205 7.11 -12.78 -1.91
CA PRO A 205 6.28 -11.57 -1.79
C PRO A 205 7.11 -10.28 -1.92
N CYS A 206 8.37 -10.27 -1.50
CA CYS A 206 9.26 -9.12 -1.69
C CYS A 206 9.54 -8.83 -3.17
N ILE A 207 9.80 -9.88 -3.96
CA ILE A 207 10.06 -9.73 -5.40
C ILE A 207 8.78 -9.27 -6.12
N VAL A 208 7.63 -9.86 -5.79
CA VAL A 208 6.33 -9.47 -6.35
C VAL A 208 6.04 -8.01 -6.03
N LEU A 209 6.28 -7.57 -4.79
CA LEU A 209 6.17 -6.17 -4.40
C LEU A 209 7.14 -5.29 -5.20
N PHE A 210 8.43 -5.63 -5.25
CA PHE A 210 9.46 -4.83 -5.91
C PHE A 210 9.15 -4.61 -7.40
N VAL A 211 8.77 -5.67 -8.10
CA VAL A 211 8.39 -5.63 -9.52
C VAL A 211 7.03 -4.95 -9.69
N GLY A 212 6.04 -5.28 -8.86
CA GLY A 212 4.71 -4.68 -8.87
C GLY A 212 4.72 -3.17 -8.69
N LEU A 213 5.65 -2.66 -7.86
CA LEU A 213 5.83 -1.23 -7.63
C LEU A 213 6.15 -0.47 -8.93
N CYS A 214 6.73 -1.11 -9.95
CA CYS A 214 6.99 -0.47 -11.25
C CYS A 214 5.71 -0.15 -12.03
N PHE A 215 4.61 -0.88 -11.81
CA PHE A 215 3.38 -0.75 -12.58
C PHE A 215 2.35 0.19 -11.93
N ILE A 216 2.46 0.42 -10.62
CA ILE A 216 1.51 1.24 -9.84
C ILE A 216 1.94 2.71 -9.78
N PRO A 217 0.99 3.67 -9.71
CA PRO A 217 1.30 5.08 -9.51
C PRO A 217 1.83 5.35 -8.09
N GLU A 218 2.49 6.49 -7.92
CA GLU A 218 2.81 7.03 -6.59
C GLU A 218 1.57 7.66 -5.95
N SER A 219 1.62 7.88 -4.63
CA SER A 219 0.53 8.54 -3.89
C SER A 219 0.22 9.94 -4.43
N PRO A 220 -1.05 10.22 -4.85
CA PRO A 220 -1.45 11.56 -5.27
C PRO A 220 -1.25 12.61 -4.17
N ARG A 221 -1.47 12.26 -2.91
CA ARG A 221 -1.28 13.20 -1.79
C ARG A 221 0.17 13.59 -1.59
N TRP A 222 1.09 12.65 -1.78
CA TRP A 222 2.53 12.96 -1.72
C TRP A 222 2.95 13.83 -2.92
N LEU A 223 2.47 13.53 -4.12
CA LEU A 223 2.75 14.33 -5.32
C LEU A 223 2.24 15.78 -5.17
N ALA A 224 1.05 15.96 -4.60
CA ALA A 224 0.53 17.28 -4.25
C ALA A 224 1.42 18.02 -3.23
N LYS A 225 1.93 17.30 -2.21
CA LYS A 225 2.87 17.86 -1.21
C LYS A 225 4.21 18.30 -1.82
N VAL A 226 4.73 17.55 -2.79
CA VAL A 226 5.99 17.87 -3.48
C VAL A 226 5.83 19.00 -4.51
N GLY A 227 4.59 19.26 -4.96
CA GLY A 227 4.28 20.31 -5.92
C GLY A 227 4.40 19.87 -7.39
N ASP A 228 4.54 18.57 -7.66
CA ASP A 228 4.52 18.05 -9.03
C ASP A 228 3.08 17.89 -9.52
N GLN A 229 2.51 18.99 -10.01
CA GLN A 229 1.13 19.04 -10.48
C GLN A 229 0.88 18.10 -11.68
N LYS A 230 1.89 17.87 -12.53
CA LYS A 230 1.73 17.02 -13.71
C LYS A 230 1.60 15.56 -13.31
N GLU A 231 2.50 15.07 -12.46
CA GLU A 231 2.43 13.70 -11.95
C GLU A 231 1.22 13.52 -11.03
N PHE A 232 0.87 14.53 -10.24
CA PHE A 232 -0.32 14.51 -9.37
C PHE A 232 -1.60 14.21 -10.16
N HIS A 233 -1.91 15.02 -11.19
CA HIS A 233 -3.10 14.78 -12.02
C HIS A 233 -3.01 13.46 -12.79
N ALA A 234 -1.82 13.06 -13.24
CA ALA A 234 -1.63 11.79 -13.93
C ALA A 234 -1.89 10.56 -13.01
N ALA A 235 -1.40 10.61 -11.77
CA ALA A 235 -1.63 9.57 -10.77
C ALA A 235 -3.11 9.49 -10.37
N LEU A 236 -3.75 10.64 -10.15
CA LEU A 236 -5.15 10.71 -9.77
C LEU A 236 -6.06 10.18 -10.90
N ARG A 237 -5.84 10.58 -12.16
CA ARG A 237 -6.55 9.99 -13.32
C ARG A 237 -6.29 8.50 -13.49
N LYS A 238 -5.06 8.03 -13.22
CA LYS A 238 -4.76 6.59 -13.32
C LYS A 238 -5.49 5.78 -12.24
N LEU A 239 -5.74 6.36 -11.07
CA LEU A 239 -6.45 5.72 -9.95
C LEU A 239 -7.98 5.89 -10.01
N ARG A 240 -8.47 6.95 -10.66
CA ARG A 240 -9.91 7.26 -10.75
C ARG A 240 -10.53 6.97 -12.11
N GLY A 241 -9.74 6.70 -13.14
CA GLY A 241 -10.18 6.54 -14.52
C GLY A 241 -9.87 7.78 -15.36
N LYS A 242 -9.64 7.59 -16.67
CA LYS A 242 -9.25 8.70 -17.57
C LYS A 242 -10.34 9.76 -17.69
N ASP A 243 -11.60 9.34 -17.64
CA ASP A 243 -12.78 10.17 -17.89
C ASP A 243 -13.56 10.50 -16.61
N ALA A 244 -13.03 10.12 -15.44
CA ALA A 244 -13.62 10.50 -14.16
C ALA A 244 -13.36 11.97 -13.86
N ASP A 245 -14.37 12.67 -13.34
CA ASP A 245 -14.19 14.02 -12.82
C ASP A 245 -13.37 13.96 -11.52
N ILE A 246 -12.12 14.38 -11.62
CA ILE A 246 -11.17 14.44 -10.52
C ILE A 246 -11.04 15.85 -9.93
N THR A 247 -11.83 16.81 -10.41
CA THR A 247 -11.64 18.24 -10.08
C THR A 247 -11.88 18.49 -8.60
N GLU A 248 -13.01 18.00 -8.07
CA GLU A 248 -13.36 18.14 -6.64
C GLU A 248 -12.33 17.46 -5.72
N GLU A 249 -11.93 16.21 -6.02
CA GLU A 249 -10.92 15.50 -5.21
C GLU A 249 -9.54 16.17 -5.31
N ALA A 250 -9.19 16.73 -6.47
CA ALA A 250 -7.93 17.43 -6.65
C ALA A 250 -7.89 18.74 -5.85
N GLU A 251 -8.96 19.53 -5.89
CA GLU A 251 -9.10 20.77 -5.12
C GLU A 251 -9.08 20.49 -3.61
N GLU A 252 -9.84 19.49 -3.13
CA GLU A 252 -9.83 19.09 -1.73
C GLU A 252 -8.41 18.71 -1.25
N ILE A 253 -7.65 17.95 -2.06
CA ILE A 253 -6.29 17.55 -1.71
C ILE A 253 -5.37 18.78 -1.67
N GLN A 254 -5.48 19.70 -2.64
CA GLN A 254 -4.65 20.90 -2.70
C GLN A 254 -4.94 21.84 -1.52
N GLU A 255 -6.22 22.14 -1.23
CA GLU A 255 -6.62 22.97 -0.10
C GLU A 255 -6.14 22.38 1.24
N TYR A 256 -6.23 21.06 1.40
CA TYR A 256 -5.70 20.36 2.57
C TYR A 256 -4.18 20.53 2.71
N ILE A 257 -3.42 20.41 1.61
CA ILE A 257 -1.97 20.58 1.62
C ILE A 257 -1.58 22.04 1.90
N GLU A 258 -2.27 23.02 1.32
CA GLU A 258 -2.05 24.45 1.60
C GLU A 258 -2.30 24.77 3.07
N THR A 259 -3.38 24.24 3.63
CA THR A 259 -3.67 24.35 5.06
C THR A 259 -2.52 23.77 5.89
N LEU A 260 -2.02 22.58 5.55
CA LEU A 260 -0.88 21.97 6.25
C LEU A 260 0.42 22.77 6.13
N GLN A 261 0.66 23.45 4.99
CA GLN A 261 1.82 24.31 4.80
C GLN A 261 1.73 25.62 5.59
N SER A 262 0.51 26.12 5.82
CA SER A 262 0.26 27.32 6.64
C SER A 262 0.51 27.08 8.14
N LEU A 263 0.43 25.82 8.58
CA LEU A 263 0.64 25.44 9.98
C LEU A 263 2.14 25.39 10.32
N PRO A 264 2.52 25.73 11.58
CA PRO A 264 3.91 25.61 12.01
C PRO A 264 4.37 24.15 11.93
N LYS A 265 5.60 23.94 11.46
CA LYS A 265 6.21 22.61 11.37
C LYS A 265 6.27 21.99 12.76
N THR A 266 5.46 20.94 12.96
CA THR A 266 5.35 20.23 14.22
C THR A 266 6.56 19.33 14.41
N THR A 267 7.18 19.40 15.58
CA THR A 267 8.26 18.52 16.01
C THR A 267 7.71 17.39 16.87
N ILE A 268 8.47 16.29 17.00
CA ILE A 268 8.05 15.15 17.85
C ILE A 268 7.80 15.58 19.30
N TRP A 269 8.51 16.61 19.77
CA TRP A 269 8.34 17.17 21.11
C TRP A 269 7.01 17.88 21.32
N ASP A 270 6.43 18.42 20.25
CA ASP A 270 5.15 19.11 20.32
C ASP A 270 4.00 18.13 20.63
N LEU A 271 4.14 16.85 20.25
CA LEU A 271 3.17 15.79 20.59
C LEU A 271 3.08 15.53 22.10
N PHE A 272 4.12 15.89 22.87
CA PHE A 272 4.13 15.74 24.33
C PHE A 272 3.66 17.01 25.06
N GLN A 273 3.26 18.06 24.34
CA GLN A 273 2.72 19.25 24.97
C GLN A 273 1.35 19.00 25.59
N LYS A 274 1.15 19.56 26.77
CA LYS A 274 -0.07 19.41 27.59
C LYS A 274 -1.35 19.83 26.85
N GLN A 275 -1.22 20.70 25.86
CA GLN A 275 -2.31 21.22 25.03
C GLN A 275 -2.93 20.16 24.10
N TYR A 276 -2.19 19.09 23.78
CA TYR A 276 -2.66 17.99 22.92
C TYR A 276 -3.00 16.70 23.70
N ILE A 277 -2.95 16.73 25.04
CA ILE A 277 -3.25 15.56 25.89
C ILE A 277 -4.75 15.21 25.88
N ASN A 278 -5.61 16.22 25.78
CA ASN A 278 -7.05 15.99 25.67
C ASN A 278 -7.42 15.94 24.20
N SER A 279 -7.55 14.73 23.66
CA SER A 279 -8.14 14.53 22.34
C SER A 279 -9.54 15.12 22.34
N VAL A 280 -9.81 16.04 21.41
CA VAL A 280 -11.18 16.51 21.13
C VAL A 280 -11.93 15.31 20.56
N ILE A 281 -12.69 14.63 21.43
CA ILE A 281 -13.72 13.66 21.06
C ILE A 281 -15.01 14.43 20.85
#